data_AF-A0A7C7RJ75-F1
#
_entry.id   AF-A0A7C7RJ75-F1
#
_cell.length_a   1.000
_cell.length_b   1.000
_cell.length_c   1.000
_cell.angle_alpha   90.00
_cell.angle_beta   90.00
_cell.angle_gamma   90.00
#
_symmetry.space_group_name_H-M   'P 1'
#
loop_
_entity.id
_entity.type
_entity.pdbx_description
1 polymer ?
#
loop_
_entity_poly.entity_id
_entity_poly.type
_entity_poly.pdbx_seq_one_letter_code
_entity_poly.pdbx_strand_id
1 'polypeptide(L)'
;EVNVSFSGHRGYHVHIESEEVRDLNSISRKEIVDYITGTGLEAEFHGLEESRYGSNVLMGPHLGDLGWRGRIARGVYDFLLKAEREDLAKLGLRRNVEKSLMKNRDLILESWNLKGPWSLVKGVGIESWKVIIKKGIEAQAARIDTVVTTDIHRLIRLKNTLHGKTGLLKVELPIGDIESFDPLREAVAFKGGEVTVFIEEAPGFRIGEESYGPFNKEKVELPTAAALLLLCKGLAEVVE
;
A
#
# COMPACT_ATOMS: atom_id res chain seq x y z
N GLU A 1 -20.89 -3.82 6.51
CA GLU A 1 -19.90 -3.02 7.28
C GLU A 1 -18.48 -3.37 6.83
N VAL A 2 -17.49 -2.50 7.06
CA VAL A 2 -16.08 -2.73 6.69
C VAL A 2 -15.24 -2.85 7.96
N ASN A 3 -14.57 -3.99 8.13
CA ASN A 3 -13.75 -4.31 9.30
C ASN A 3 -12.29 -4.44 8.91
N VAL A 4 -11.38 -3.85 9.71
CA VAL A 4 -9.94 -3.94 9.48
C VAL A 4 -9.30 -4.67 10.65
N SER A 5 -8.32 -5.53 10.36
CA SER A 5 -7.57 -6.25 11.39
C SER A 5 -6.10 -6.39 11.04
N PHE A 6 -5.22 -6.22 12.01
CA PHE A 6 -3.85 -6.68 11.92
C PHE A 6 -3.84 -8.22 11.91
N SER A 7 -3.17 -8.83 10.93
CA SER A 7 -3.15 -10.29 10.73
C SER A 7 -2.49 -11.09 11.87
N GLY A 8 -1.77 -10.42 12.78
CA GLY A 8 -0.85 -11.03 13.73
C GLY A 8 0.56 -11.24 13.18
N HIS A 9 0.84 -10.87 11.92
CA HIS A 9 2.16 -11.07 11.31
C HIS A 9 2.69 -9.85 10.55
N ARG A 10 2.50 -9.80 9.22
CA ARG A 10 3.18 -8.83 8.32
C ARG A 10 2.22 -7.99 7.50
N GLY A 11 0.94 -7.96 7.88
CA GLY A 11 -0.05 -7.22 7.11
C GLY A 11 -1.39 -7.15 7.79
N TYR A 12 -2.36 -6.63 7.05
CA TYR A 12 -3.72 -6.38 7.49
C TYR A 12 -4.71 -7.17 6.64
N HIS A 13 -5.88 -7.44 7.20
CA HIS A 13 -7.04 -7.95 6.48
C HIS A 13 -8.14 -6.90 6.52
N VAL A 14 -8.76 -6.64 5.37
CA VAL A 14 -9.96 -5.83 5.24
C VAL A 14 -11.10 -6.76 4.86
N HIS A 15 -12.13 -6.81 5.69
CA HIS A 15 -13.32 -7.62 5.46
C HIS A 15 -14.52 -6.73 5.19
N ILE A 16 -15.39 -7.18 4.28
CA ILE A 16 -16.63 -6.50 3.96
C ILE A 16 -17.77 -7.48 4.26
N GLU A 17 -18.61 -7.12 5.22
CA GLU A 17 -19.73 -7.93 5.72
C GLU A 17 -21.08 -7.39 5.24
N SER A 18 -21.13 -6.69 4.10
CA SER A 18 -22.40 -6.27 3.51
C SER A 18 -23.10 -7.45 2.85
N GLU A 19 -24.41 -7.60 3.08
CA GLU A 19 -25.22 -8.62 2.41
C GLU A 19 -25.20 -8.44 0.88
N GLU A 20 -25.07 -7.19 0.39
CA GLU A 20 -25.01 -6.88 -1.04
C GLU A 20 -23.82 -7.53 -1.77
N VAL A 21 -22.74 -7.85 -1.06
CA VAL A 21 -21.52 -8.43 -1.64
C VAL A 21 -21.33 -9.90 -1.30
N ARG A 22 -22.26 -10.49 -0.53
CA ARG A 22 -22.15 -11.86 -0.01
C ARG A 22 -22.17 -12.90 -1.12
N ASP A 23 -23.07 -12.72 -2.09
CA ASP A 23 -23.32 -13.66 -3.17
C ASP A 23 -22.41 -13.48 -4.39
N LEU A 24 -21.43 -12.56 -4.32
CA LEU A 24 -20.47 -12.35 -5.39
C LEU A 24 -19.64 -13.62 -5.60
N ASN A 25 -19.68 -14.12 -6.84
CA ASN A 25 -18.86 -15.25 -7.26
C ASN A 25 -17.39 -14.82 -7.49
N SER A 26 -16.54 -15.79 -7.77
CA SER A 26 -15.10 -15.55 -7.97
C SER A 26 -14.80 -14.55 -9.11
N ILE A 27 -15.61 -14.55 -10.18
CA ILE A 27 -15.45 -13.62 -11.31
C ILE A 27 -15.80 -12.21 -10.89
N SER A 28 -16.95 -12.00 -10.23
CA SER A 28 -17.36 -10.68 -9.74
C SER A 28 -16.36 -10.13 -8.70
N ARG A 29 -15.80 -10.99 -7.85
CA ARG A 29 -14.74 -10.61 -6.91
C ARG A 29 -13.45 -10.24 -7.64
N LYS A 30 -13.14 -10.92 -8.75
CA LYS A 30 -12.00 -10.58 -9.61
C LYS A 30 -12.16 -9.19 -10.24
N GLU A 31 -13.35 -8.82 -10.70
CA GLU A 31 -13.60 -7.46 -11.21
C GLU A 31 -13.35 -6.39 -10.12
N ILE A 32 -13.73 -6.67 -8.87
CA ILE A 32 -13.42 -5.79 -7.73
C ILE A 32 -11.91 -5.70 -7.51
N VAL A 33 -11.21 -6.84 -7.55
CA VAL A 33 -9.74 -6.88 -7.45
C VAL A 33 -9.11 -6.02 -8.53
N ASP A 34 -9.46 -6.23 -9.80
CA ASP A 34 -8.91 -5.50 -10.93
C ASP A 34 -9.20 -3.99 -10.81
N TYR A 35 -10.40 -3.63 -10.33
CA TYR A 35 -10.71 -2.24 -10.00
C TYR A 35 -9.79 -1.67 -8.92
N ILE A 36 -9.63 -2.31 -7.76
CA ILE A 36 -8.83 -1.72 -6.66
C ILE A 36 -7.31 -1.75 -6.94
N THR A 37 -6.82 -2.71 -7.74
CA THR A 37 -5.42 -2.79 -8.16
C THR A 37 -5.12 -1.94 -9.39
N GLY A 38 -6.15 -1.32 -10.01
CA GLY A 38 -6.01 -0.52 -11.22
C GLY A 38 -5.58 -1.34 -12.45
N THR A 39 -5.88 -2.64 -12.45
CA THR A 39 -5.60 -3.53 -13.57
C THR A 39 -6.51 -3.19 -14.74
N GLY A 40 -5.96 -3.15 -15.96
CA GLY A 40 -6.74 -2.93 -17.18
C GLY A 40 -7.24 -1.50 -17.38
N LEU A 41 -6.80 -0.54 -16.56
CA LEU A 41 -7.17 0.87 -16.75
C LEU A 41 -6.41 1.49 -17.91
N GLU A 42 -7.15 2.09 -18.83
CA GLU A 42 -6.60 2.87 -19.95
C GLU A 42 -6.92 4.35 -19.78
N ALA A 43 -5.93 5.22 -19.99
CA ALA A 43 -6.05 6.66 -19.76
C ALA A 43 -7.16 7.31 -20.61
N GLU A 44 -7.38 6.79 -21.82
CA GLU A 44 -8.39 7.29 -22.77
C GLU A 44 -9.80 7.18 -22.21
N PHE A 45 -10.14 6.03 -21.62
CA PHE A 45 -11.44 5.84 -20.96
C PHE A 45 -11.58 6.62 -19.64
N HIS A 46 -10.47 7.18 -19.15
CA HIS A 46 -10.42 7.96 -17.90
C HIS A 46 -10.23 9.46 -18.15
N GLY A 47 -10.61 9.94 -19.33
CA GLY A 47 -10.76 11.35 -19.64
C GLY A 47 -9.53 12.01 -20.26
N LEU A 48 -8.46 11.25 -20.53
CA LEU A 48 -7.33 11.75 -21.32
C LEU A 48 -7.68 11.72 -22.81
N GLU A 49 -8.05 12.86 -23.36
CA GLU A 49 -8.53 12.97 -24.75
C GLU A 49 -7.98 14.21 -25.46
N GLU A 50 -7.69 14.08 -26.75
CA GLU A 50 -7.41 15.22 -27.63
C GLU A 50 -8.73 15.80 -28.17
N SER A 51 -8.86 17.13 -28.11
CA SER A 51 -10.03 17.82 -28.67
C SER A 51 -10.18 17.55 -30.17
N ARG A 52 -11.37 17.07 -30.57
CA ARG A 52 -11.70 16.77 -31.98
C ARG A 52 -11.92 18.03 -32.83
N TYR A 53 -12.02 19.21 -32.21
CA TYR A 53 -12.25 20.48 -32.89
C TYR A 53 -10.96 21.31 -32.97
N GLY A 54 -10.07 20.93 -33.91
CA GLY A 54 -9.08 21.79 -34.57
C GLY A 54 -8.01 22.48 -33.71
N SER A 55 -7.99 22.24 -32.41
CA SER A 55 -7.00 22.77 -31.46
C SER A 55 -6.40 21.59 -30.72
N ASN A 56 -5.06 21.51 -30.64
CA ASN A 56 -4.31 20.50 -29.91
C ASN A 56 -4.49 20.66 -28.39
N VAL A 57 -5.74 20.77 -27.93
CA VAL A 57 -6.12 20.91 -26.52
C VAL A 57 -6.32 19.50 -26.00
N LEU A 58 -5.39 19.10 -25.13
CA LEU A 58 -5.49 17.88 -24.35
C LEU A 58 -6.32 18.15 -23.09
N MET A 59 -7.30 17.29 -22.86
CA MET A 59 -8.09 17.24 -21.63
C MET A 59 -7.69 16.00 -20.83
N GLY A 60 -7.94 16.02 -19.53
CA GLY A 60 -7.60 14.94 -18.62
C GLY A 60 -8.38 15.04 -17.31
N PRO A 61 -8.24 14.04 -16.44
CA PRO A 61 -8.98 14.00 -15.17
C PRO A 61 -8.57 15.12 -14.21
N HIS A 62 -9.48 15.46 -13.29
CA HIS A 62 -9.30 16.50 -12.28
C HIS A 62 -9.12 15.91 -10.87
N LEU A 63 -8.46 16.64 -9.96
CA LEU A 63 -8.21 16.16 -8.58
C LEU A 63 -9.50 15.85 -7.80
N GLY A 64 -10.57 16.60 -8.10
CA GLY A 64 -11.89 16.44 -7.49
C GLY A 64 -12.77 15.36 -8.12
N ASP A 65 -12.30 14.70 -9.20
CA ASP A 65 -13.09 13.65 -9.83
C ASP A 65 -13.24 12.43 -8.91
N LEU A 66 -14.36 11.73 -9.06
CA LEU A 66 -14.63 10.49 -8.33
C LEU A 66 -13.90 9.29 -8.97
N GLY A 67 -13.78 8.21 -8.20
CA GLY A 67 -13.23 6.94 -8.68
C GLY A 67 -11.81 7.06 -9.23
N TRP A 68 -11.51 6.32 -10.31
CA TRP A 68 -10.18 6.26 -10.88
C TRP A 68 -9.71 7.52 -11.58
N ARG A 69 -10.63 8.37 -12.09
CA ARG A 69 -10.25 9.66 -12.65
C ARG A 69 -9.52 10.53 -11.62
N GLY A 70 -10.13 10.71 -10.46
CA GLY A 70 -9.50 11.49 -9.39
C GLY A 70 -8.25 10.82 -8.82
N ARG A 71 -8.24 9.47 -8.70
CA ARG A 71 -7.04 8.73 -8.28
C ARG A 71 -5.89 8.95 -9.25
N ILE A 72 -6.13 8.85 -10.55
CA ILE A 72 -5.14 9.15 -11.59
C ILE A 72 -4.60 10.58 -11.43
N ALA A 73 -5.48 11.57 -11.31
CA ALA A 73 -5.09 12.96 -11.13
C ALA A 73 -4.19 13.15 -9.88
N ARG A 74 -4.60 12.60 -8.72
CA ARG A 74 -3.81 12.65 -7.47
C ARG A 74 -2.49 11.90 -7.59
N GLY A 75 -2.48 10.72 -8.19
CA GLY A 75 -1.27 9.94 -8.40
C GLY A 75 -0.27 10.65 -9.31
N VAL A 76 -0.74 11.28 -10.40
CA VAL A 76 0.09 12.10 -11.28
C VAL A 76 0.61 13.34 -10.55
N TYR A 77 -0.25 14.02 -9.78
CA TYR A 77 0.13 15.18 -8.96
C TYR A 77 1.22 14.80 -7.96
N ASP A 78 1.02 13.76 -7.14
CA ASP A 78 1.97 13.30 -6.13
C ASP A 78 3.29 12.85 -6.73
N PHE A 79 3.22 12.15 -7.88
CA PHE A 79 4.41 11.75 -8.62
C PHE A 79 5.18 12.98 -9.08
N LEU A 80 4.54 13.92 -9.77
CA LEU A 80 5.22 15.11 -10.28
C LEU A 80 5.68 16.06 -9.17
N LEU A 81 5.02 16.07 -8.01
CA LEU A 81 5.44 16.83 -6.83
C LEU A 81 6.76 16.30 -6.23
N LYS A 82 6.98 14.99 -6.26
CA LYS A 82 8.13 14.31 -5.62
C LYS A 82 9.22 13.86 -6.60
N ALA A 83 8.90 13.72 -7.88
CA ALA A 83 9.79 13.15 -8.89
C ALA A 83 11.08 13.96 -9.05
N GLU A 84 12.22 13.28 -8.96
CA GLU A 84 13.48 13.87 -9.36
C GLU A 84 13.80 13.56 -10.81
N ARG A 85 14.87 14.17 -11.35
CA ARG A 85 15.29 13.95 -12.73
C ARG A 85 15.48 12.47 -13.06
N GLU A 86 16.00 11.68 -12.11
CA GLU A 86 16.20 10.25 -12.28
C GLU A 86 14.88 9.47 -12.40
N ASP A 87 13.84 9.89 -11.68
CA ASP A 87 12.53 9.23 -11.72
C ASP A 87 11.83 9.45 -13.05
N LEU A 88 11.93 10.67 -13.60
CA LEU A 88 11.44 10.98 -14.94
C LEU A 88 12.22 10.23 -16.03
N ALA A 89 13.54 10.08 -15.88
CA ALA A 89 14.37 9.33 -16.82
C ALA A 89 14.01 7.83 -16.85
N LYS A 90 13.63 7.24 -15.72
CA LYS A 90 13.16 5.84 -15.63
C LYS A 90 11.86 5.58 -16.38
N LEU A 91 11.11 6.63 -16.74
CA LEU A 91 9.87 6.50 -17.53
C LEU A 91 10.11 6.23 -19.01
N GLY A 92 11.35 6.40 -19.49
CA GLY A 92 11.67 6.28 -20.91
C GLY A 92 11.07 7.40 -21.77
N LEU A 93 10.78 8.56 -21.17
CA LEU A 93 10.34 9.75 -21.88
C LEU A 93 11.49 10.35 -22.71
N ARG A 94 11.15 11.21 -23.69
CA ARG A 94 12.18 11.94 -24.43
C ARG A 94 12.82 13.00 -23.51
N ARG A 95 14.13 13.21 -23.61
CA ARG A 95 14.88 14.19 -22.78
C ARG A 95 14.30 15.62 -22.80
N ASN A 96 13.69 16.03 -23.91
CA ASN A 96 13.05 17.35 -24.00
C ASN A 96 11.74 17.43 -23.19
N VAL A 97 10.97 16.33 -23.14
CA VAL A 97 9.76 16.18 -22.33
C VAL A 97 10.13 16.27 -20.84
N GLU A 98 11.13 15.51 -20.40
CA GLU A 98 11.63 15.54 -19.01
C GLU A 98 12.03 16.95 -18.60
N LYS A 99 12.84 17.64 -19.43
CA LYS A 99 13.25 19.02 -19.18
C LYS A 99 12.06 19.98 -19.12
N SER A 100 11.04 19.77 -19.97
CA SER A 100 9.84 20.61 -19.98
C SER A 100 9.00 20.40 -18.71
N LEU A 101 8.82 19.16 -18.27
CA LEU A 101 8.12 18.84 -17.03
C LEU A 101 8.83 19.44 -15.81
N MET A 102 10.16 19.29 -15.71
CA MET A 102 10.95 19.87 -14.61
C MET A 102 10.91 21.40 -14.62
N LYS A 103 11.04 22.03 -15.80
CA LYS A 103 11.03 23.48 -15.92
C LYS A 103 9.68 24.10 -15.55
N ASN A 104 8.58 23.41 -15.85
CA ASN A 104 7.22 23.90 -15.62
C ASN A 104 6.58 23.28 -14.38
N ARG A 105 7.37 22.72 -13.44
CA ARG A 105 6.85 21.99 -12.28
C ARG A 105 5.87 22.81 -11.44
N ASP A 106 6.25 24.02 -11.06
CA ASP A 106 5.40 24.88 -10.23
C ASP A 106 4.09 25.23 -10.95
N LEU A 107 4.19 25.58 -12.24
CA LEU A 107 3.02 25.84 -13.10
C LEU A 107 2.11 24.62 -13.23
N ILE A 108 2.69 23.41 -13.35
CA ILE A 108 1.93 22.16 -13.38
C ILE A 108 1.15 21.99 -12.08
N LEU A 109 1.81 22.16 -10.94
CA LEU A 109 1.19 21.98 -9.62
C LEU A 109 0.06 22.99 -9.37
N GLU A 110 0.25 24.25 -9.75
CA GLU A 110 -0.79 25.29 -9.65
C GLU A 110 -1.97 25.06 -10.59
N SER A 111 -1.74 24.47 -11.77
CA SER A 111 -2.77 24.28 -12.80
C SER A 111 -3.91 23.35 -12.43
N TRP A 112 -3.71 22.51 -11.42
CA TRP A 112 -4.71 21.58 -10.92
C TRP A 112 -5.88 22.27 -10.22
N ASN A 113 -5.76 23.56 -9.87
CA ASN A 113 -6.89 24.37 -9.40
C ASN A 113 -7.87 24.75 -10.53
N LEU A 114 -7.51 24.52 -11.80
CA LEU A 114 -8.31 24.88 -12.97
C LEU A 114 -8.74 23.64 -13.76
N LYS A 115 -7.93 23.24 -14.75
CA LYS A 115 -8.23 22.12 -15.66
C LYS A 115 -7.12 21.06 -15.69
N GLY A 116 -6.10 21.22 -14.85
CA GLY A 116 -4.92 20.36 -14.82
C GLY A 116 -3.88 20.68 -15.91
N PRO A 117 -2.75 19.97 -15.90
CA PRO A 117 -1.55 20.32 -16.68
C PRO A 117 -1.58 19.88 -18.15
N TRP A 118 -2.65 19.20 -18.56
CA TRP A 118 -2.74 18.40 -19.79
C TRP A 118 -2.34 19.17 -21.05
N SER A 119 -2.82 20.41 -21.20
CA SER A 119 -2.51 21.29 -22.34
C SER A 119 -1.45 22.36 -22.06
N LEU A 120 -0.99 22.51 -20.82
CA LEU A 120 -0.19 23.66 -20.41
C LEU A 120 1.30 23.50 -20.74
N VAL A 121 1.79 22.26 -20.68
CA VAL A 121 3.22 22.00 -20.83
C VAL A 121 3.55 21.75 -22.29
N LYS A 122 4.08 22.78 -22.97
CA LYS A 122 4.52 22.66 -24.35
C LYS A 122 5.54 21.52 -24.51
N GLY A 123 5.29 20.66 -25.49
CA GLY A 123 6.16 19.51 -25.82
C GLY A 123 5.80 18.21 -25.10
N VAL A 124 4.84 18.21 -24.16
CA VAL A 124 4.32 16.99 -23.53
C VAL A 124 3.02 16.60 -24.24
N GLY A 125 3.07 15.58 -25.09
CA GLY A 125 1.91 15.08 -25.83
C GLY A 125 1.14 13.99 -25.09
N ILE A 126 0.02 13.54 -25.68
CA ILE A 126 -0.85 12.51 -25.10
C ILE A 126 -0.09 11.23 -24.72
N GLU A 127 0.83 10.76 -25.57
CA GLU A 127 1.62 9.55 -25.31
C GLU A 127 2.56 9.71 -24.09
N SER A 128 3.10 10.91 -23.87
CA SER A 128 3.90 11.17 -22.66
C SER A 128 3.02 11.17 -21.42
N TRP A 129 1.81 11.75 -21.51
CA TRP A 129 0.84 11.73 -20.42
C TRP A 129 0.33 10.32 -20.10
N LYS A 130 0.11 9.45 -21.10
CA LYS A 130 -0.24 8.04 -20.88
C LYS A 130 0.80 7.33 -20.02
N VAL A 131 2.09 7.54 -20.30
CA VAL A 131 3.19 6.96 -19.52
C VAL A 131 3.20 7.49 -18.07
N ILE A 132 3.00 8.80 -17.89
CA ILE A 132 2.96 9.41 -16.55
C ILE A 132 1.72 8.95 -15.76
N ILE A 133 0.56 8.88 -16.42
CA ILE A 133 -0.69 8.37 -15.84
C ILE A 133 -0.52 6.92 -15.40
N LYS A 134 0.16 6.08 -16.18
CA LYS A 134 0.46 4.71 -15.76
C LYS A 134 1.21 4.69 -14.42
N LYS A 135 2.15 5.60 -14.19
CA LYS A 135 2.79 5.74 -12.88
C LYS A 135 1.87 6.27 -11.79
N GLY A 136 0.98 7.20 -12.13
CA GLY A 136 -0.07 7.65 -11.22
C GLY A 136 -0.98 6.49 -10.78
N ILE A 137 -1.37 5.61 -11.71
CA ILE A 137 -2.18 4.41 -11.42
C ILE A 137 -1.40 3.46 -10.51
N GLU A 138 -0.15 3.11 -10.86
CA GLU A 138 0.70 2.23 -10.05
C GLU A 138 0.90 2.75 -8.61
N ALA A 139 0.99 4.06 -8.43
CA ALA A 139 1.14 4.69 -7.12
C ALA A 139 -0.14 4.67 -6.26
N GLN A 140 -1.31 4.65 -6.90
CA GLN A 140 -2.63 4.72 -6.24
C GLN A 140 -3.33 3.36 -6.15
N ALA A 141 -2.78 2.35 -6.81
CA ALA A 141 -3.25 0.97 -6.78
C ALA A 141 -3.07 0.33 -5.39
N ALA A 142 -4.10 -0.37 -4.94
CA ALA A 142 -4.02 -1.16 -3.71
C ALA A 142 -3.11 -2.37 -3.94
N ARG A 143 -2.16 -2.61 -3.03
CA ARG A 143 -1.34 -3.82 -3.04
C ARG A 143 -1.97 -4.90 -2.17
N ILE A 144 -2.64 -5.86 -2.82
CA ILE A 144 -3.34 -6.95 -2.15
C ILE A 144 -2.88 -8.32 -2.66
N ASP A 145 -3.13 -9.36 -1.87
CA ASP A 145 -3.09 -10.73 -2.36
C ASP A 145 -4.42 -11.03 -3.09
N THR A 146 -4.36 -11.10 -4.42
CA THR A 146 -5.54 -11.24 -5.26
C THR A 146 -6.24 -12.58 -5.04
N VAL A 147 -5.48 -13.63 -4.75
CA VAL A 147 -6.01 -14.99 -4.53
C VAL A 147 -6.87 -15.06 -3.28
N VAL A 148 -6.57 -14.25 -2.25
CA VAL A 148 -7.38 -14.17 -1.04
C VAL A 148 -8.79 -13.63 -1.34
N THR A 149 -8.88 -12.66 -2.26
CA THR A 149 -10.15 -11.96 -2.53
C THR A 149 -11.03 -12.75 -3.50
N THR A 150 -10.44 -13.46 -4.47
CA THR A 150 -11.20 -14.23 -5.48
C THR A 150 -11.70 -15.58 -4.97
N ASP A 151 -11.09 -16.12 -3.91
CA ASP A 151 -11.47 -17.39 -3.31
C ASP A 151 -12.70 -17.24 -2.39
N ILE A 152 -13.82 -17.83 -2.81
CA ILE A 152 -15.10 -17.80 -2.07
C ILE A 152 -15.17 -18.80 -0.90
N HIS A 153 -14.18 -19.70 -0.77
CA HIS A 153 -14.11 -20.70 0.29
C HIS A 153 -12.92 -20.46 1.23
N ARG A 154 -12.42 -19.22 1.25
CA ARG A 154 -11.23 -18.86 2.01
C ARG A 154 -11.45 -18.99 3.52
N LEU A 155 -10.56 -19.72 4.19
CA LEU A 155 -10.48 -19.71 5.64
C LEU A 155 -9.86 -18.40 6.13
N ILE A 156 -10.53 -17.76 7.07
CA ILE A 156 -10.05 -16.52 7.67
C ILE A 156 -9.65 -16.75 9.12
N ARG A 157 -8.46 -16.24 9.49
CA ARG A 157 -7.98 -16.28 10.88
C ARG A 157 -9.01 -15.61 11.80
N LEU A 158 -9.37 -16.29 12.88
CA LEU A 158 -10.29 -15.75 13.89
C LEU A 158 -9.63 -14.60 14.67
N LYS A 159 -10.41 -13.58 15.02
CA LYS A 159 -9.95 -12.45 15.83
C LYS A 159 -9.49 -12.90 17.22
N ASN A 160 -8.56 -12.14 17.81
CA ASN A 160 -7.97 -12.42 19.13
C ASN A 160 -7.27 -13.78 19.24
N THR A 161 -6.89 -14.40 18.12
CA THR A 161 -6.05 -15.61 18.11
C THR A 161 -4.58 -15.26 17.92
N LEU A 162 -3.68 -16.13 18.41
CA LEU A 162 -2.24 -16.00 18.24
C LEU A 162 -1.80 -16.44 16.85
N HIS A 163 -0.87 -15.70 16.27
CA HIS A 163 -0.23 -16.06 15.03
C HIS A 163 1.02 -16.92 15.30
N GLY A 164 1.04 -18.16 14.81
CA GLY A 164 2.08 -19.14 15.16
C GLY A 164 3.52 -18.81 14.76
N LYS A 165 3.75 -17.81 13.89
CA LYS A 165 5.11 -17.36 13.51
C LYS A 165 5.63 -16.13 14.28
N THR A 166 4.82 -15.59 15.19
CA THR A 166 5.12 -14.33 15.88
C THR A 166 4.66 -14.29 17.32
N GLY A 167 3.68 -15.12 17.71
CA GLY A 167 3.05 -15.02 19.02
C GLY A 167 2.19 -13.77 19.21
N LEU A 168 1.97 -12.97 18.16
CA LEU A 168 1.14 -11.76 18.22
C LEU A 168 -0.33 -12.09 17.93
N LEU A 169 -1.23 -11.28 18.49
CA LEU A 169 -2.67 -11.38 18.30
C LEU A 169 -3.10 -10.88 16.91
N LYS A 170 -4.14 -11.51 16.36
CA LYS A 170 -4.98 -10.86 15.34
C LYS A 170 -5.87 -9.82 16.03
N VAL A 171 -5.56 -8.54 15.84
CA VAL A 171 -6.28 -7.42 16.48
C VAL A 171 -7.17 -6.74 15.45
N GLU A 172 -8.45 -6.58 15.80
CA GLU A 172 -9.41 -5.78 15.03
C GLU A 172 -9.30 -4.32 15.47
N LEU A 173 -9.33 -3.39 14.52
CA LEU A 173 -9.15 -1.96 14.78
C LEU A 173 -10.11 -1.10 13.94
N PRO A 174 -10.56 0.05 14.47
CA PRO A 174 -11.29 1.03 13.67
C PRO A 174 -10.46 1.52 12.48
N ILE A 175 -11.14 1.82 11.36
CA ILE A 175 -10.47 2.31 10.14
C ILE A 175 -9.70 3.61 10.39
N GLY A 176 -10.23 4.49 11.26
CA GLY A 176 -9.59 5.74 11.62
C GLY A 176 -8.26 5.59 12.37
N ASP A 177 -8.02 4.42 12.98
CA ASP A 177 -6.89 4.19 13.89
C ASP A 177 -5.72 3.47 13.20
N ILE A 178 -5.86 3.10 11.92
CA ILE A 178 -4.86 2.33 11.17
C ILE A 178 -3.48 3.00 11.19
N GLU A 179 -3.44 4.33 11.03
CA GLU A 179 -2.19 5.09 10.97
C GLU A 179 -1.48 5.18 12.34
N SER A 180 -2.24 5.09 13.43
CA SER A 180 -1.72 5.18 14.80
C SER A 180 -1.43 3.83 15.46
N PHE A 181 -1.91 2.73 14.88
CA PHE A 181 -1.79 1.39 15.44
C PHE A 181 -0.34 0.90 15.42
N ASP A 182 0.20 0.52 16.58
CA ASP A 182 1.52 -0.13 16.70
C ASP A 182 1.36 -1.63 16.94
N PRO A 183 1.59 -2.50 15.92
CA PRO A 183 1.44 -3.94 16.06
C PRO A 183 2.39 -4.55 17.09
N LEU A 184 3.58 -3.96 17.27
CA LEU A 184 4.59 -4.50 18.19
C LEU A 184 4.29 -4.15 19.65
N ARG A 185 3.28 -3.30 19.90
CA ARG A 185 2.80 -2.96 21.24
C ARG A 185 1.40 -3.49 21.50
N GLU A 186 0.49 -3.20 20.59
CA GLU A 186 -0.94 -3.45 20.75
C GLU A 186 -1.33 -4.90 20.47
N ALA A 187 -0.59 -5.61 19.60
CA ALA A 187 -0.83 -7.02 19.32
C ALA A 187 -0.07 -7.99 20.24
N VAL A 188 0.67 -7.49 21.24
CA VAL A 188 1.41 -8.33 22.19
C VAL A 188 0.45 -8.97 23.18
N ALA A 189 0.34 -10.31 23.15
CA ALA A 189 -0.58 -11.06 24.01
C ALA A 189 -0.09 -11.21 25.46
N PHE A 190 1.22 -11.44 25.65
CA PHE A 190 1.81 -11.75 26.94
C PHE A 190 2.43 -10.48 27.53
N LYS A 191 1.81 -9.94 28.58
CA LYS A 191 2.21 -8.66 29.20
C LYS A 191 3.11 -8.82 30.43
N GLY A 192 3.43 -10.04 30.82
CA GLY A 192 4.29 -10.33 31.97
C GLY A 192 4.84 -11.74 31.90
N GLY A 193 5.76 -12.04 32.83
CA GLY A 193 6.55 -13.26 32.83
C GLY A 193 7.85 -13.11 32.05
N GLU A 194 8.79 -13.99 32.38
CA GLU A 194 10.11 -14.07 31.77
C GLU A 194 10.40 -15.52 31.40
N VAL A 195 11.16 -15.72 30.33
CA VAL A 195 11.55 -17.03 29.83
C VAL A 195 13.03 -16.96 29.49
N THR A 196 13.79 -17.92 30.01
CA THR A 196 15.19 -18.08 29.63
C THR A 196 15.28 -18.88 28.35
N VAL A 197 15.94 -18.30 27.35
CA VAL A 197 16.13 -18.91 26.02
C VAL A 197 17.60 -18.90 25.63
N PHE A 198 18.01 -19.90 24.85
CA PHE A 198 19.28 -19.90 24.16
C PHE A 198 19.05 -19.41 22.75
N ILE A 199 19.79 -18.39 22.33
CA ILE A 199 19.62 -17.70 21.06
C ILE A 199 20.88 -17.95 20.22
N GLU A 200 20.72 -18.61 19.08
CA GLU A 200 21.84 -18.87 18.15
C GLU A 200 22.30 -17.55 17.51
N GLU A 201 21.38 -16.86 16.83
CA GLU A 201 21.63 -15.56 16.22
C GLU A 201 20.30 -14.81 16.06
N ALA A 202 20.24 -13.55 16.51
CA ALA A 202 19.10 -12.68 16.25
C ALA A 202 19.54 -11.22 16.08
N PRO A 203 19.03 -10.50 15.05
CA PRO A 203 19.28 -9.07 14.93
C PRO A 203 18.59 -8.30 16.06
N GLY A 204 18.97 -7.03 16.26
CA GLY A 204 18.22 -6.16 17.18
C GLY A 204 16.75 -6.03 16.77
N PHE A 205 15.83 -6.13 17.72
CA PHE A 205 14.39 -6.05 17.46
C PHE A 205 13.64 -5.37 18.59
N ARG A 206 12.44 -4.86 18.29
CA ARG A 206 11.55 -4.20 19.27
C ARG A 206 10.34 -5.06 19.55
N ILE A 207 9.97 -5.20 20.82
CA ILE A 207 8.68 -5.70 21.27
C ILE A 207 8.22 -4.88 22.46
N GLY A 208 6.97 -4.40 22.41
CA GLY A 208 6.48 -3.38 23.32
C GLY A 208 7.21 -2.05 23.11
N GLU A 209 7.59 -1.43 24.24
CA GLU A 209 8.34 -0.17 24.27
C GLU A 209 9.87 -0.39 24.32
N GLU A 210 10.30 -1.66 24.39
CA GLU A 210 11.71 -2.03 24.61
C GLU A 210 12.34 -2.67 23.36
N SER A 211 13.66 -2.48 23.24
CA SER A 211 14.47 -3.09 22.19
C SER A 211 15.46 -4.09 22.78
N TYR A 212 15.63 -5.22 22.11
CA TYR A 212 16.43 -6.35 22.54
C TYR A 212 17.46 -6.70 21.48
N GLY A 213 18.55 -7.35 21.92
CA GLY A 213 19.63 -7.78 21.05
C GLY A 213 20.48 -6.62 20.51
N PRO A 214 21.28 -6.86 19.45
CA PRO A 214 21.45 -8.14 18.77
C PRO A 214 21.99 -9.22 19.71
N PHE A 215 21.67 -10.48 19.43
CA PHE A 215 22.11 -11.63 20.22
C PHE A 215 22.94 -12.59 19.36
N ASN A 216 23.95 -13.22 19.96
CA ASN A 216 24.78 -14.22 19.29
C ASN A 216 25.30 -15.28 20.27
N LYS A 217 24.84 -16.52 20.12
CA LYS A 217 25.22 -17.71 20.89
C LYS A 217 25.23 -17.47 22.40
N GLU A 218 24.12 -16.98 22.92
CA GLU A 218 23.99 -16.61 24.32
C GLU A 218 22.68 -17.10 24.94
N LYS A 219 22.74 -17.37 26.26
CA LYS A 219 21.58 -17.69 27.08
C LYS A 219 21.13 -16.40 27.76
N VAL A 220 19.89 -15.99 27.51
CA VAL A 220 19.34 -14.70 27.97
C VAL A 220 17.95 -14.94 28.54
N GLU A 221 17.66 -14.28 29.67
CA GLU A 221 16.32 -14.17 30.22
C GLU A 221 15.60 -12.97 29.59
N LEU A 222 14.48 -13.23 28.93
CA LEU A 222 13.71 -12.20 28.22
C LEU A 222 12.26 -12.20 28.69
N PRO A 223 11.56 -11.05 28.62
CA PRO A 223 10.12 -11.02 28.79
C PRO A 223 9.43 -12.01 27.84
N THR A 224 8.39 -12.68 28.31
CA THR A 224 7.73 -13.78 27.59
C THR A 224 7.34 -13.40 26.16
N ALA A 225 6.92 -12.16 25.91
CA ALA A 225 6.60 -11.67 24.57
C ALA A 225 7.81 -11.67 23.61
N ALA A 226 8.98 -11.23 24.09
CA ALA A 226 10.20 -11.16 23.29
C ALA A 226 10.76 -12.57 23.04
N ALA A 227 10.79 -13.42 24.08
CA ALA A 227 11.17 -14.82 23.95
C ALA A 227 10.26 -15.57 22.96
N LEU A 228 8.93 -15.44 23.09
CA LEU A 228 7.97 -16.09 22.19
C LEU A 228 8.14 -15.67 20.73
N LEU A 229 8.44 -14.39 20.47
CA LEU A 229 8.72 -13.96 19.11
C LEU A 229 9.91 -14.73 18.53
N LEU A 230 11.01 -14.84 19.26
CA LEU A 230 12.20 -15.57 18.82
C LEU A 230 11.94 -17.07 18.66
N LEU A 231 11.24 -17.69 19.62
CA LEU A 231 10.84 -19.09 19.57
C LEU A 231 9.95 -19.38 18.34
N CYS A 232 8.91 -18.56 18.10
CA CYS A 232 8.03 -18.70 16.94
C CYS A 232 8.73 -18.43 15.60
N LYS A 233 9.88 -17.73 15.63
CA LYS A 233 10.74 -17.51 14.47
C LYS A 233 11.77 -18.63 14.28
N GLY A 234 11.89 -19.55 15.23
CA GLY A 234 12.90 -20.61 15.22
C GLY A 234 14.32 -20.08 15.42
N LEU A 235 14.48 -18.93 16.09
CA LEU A 235 15.78 -18.30 16.36
C LEU A 235 16.30 -18.60 17.77
N ALA A 236 15.48 -19.22 18.60
CA ALA A 236 15.80 -19.54 19.97
C ALA A 236 15.18 -20.87 20.38
N GLU A 237 15.73 -21.45 21.46
CA GLU A 237 15.22 -22.65 22.12
C GLU A 237 15.04 -22.38 23.61
N VAL A 238 14.01 -22.98 24.21
CA VAL A 238 13.79 -22.87 25.67
C VAL A 238 14.87 -23.66 26.37
N VAL A 239 15.50 -23.04 27.37
CA VAL A 239 16.47 -23.74 28.22
C VAL A 239 15.79 -24.08 29.52
N GLU A 240 15.78 -25.37 29.87
CA GLU A 240 15.36 -25.85 31.20
C GLU A 240 16.31 -25.36 32.30
#